data_AF-A0A3D2ESK8-F1
#
_entry.id   AF-A0A3D2ESK8-F1
#
_cell.length_a   1.000
_cell.length_b   1.000
_cell.length_c   1.000
_cell.angle_alpha   90.00
_cell.angle_beta   90.00
_cell.angle_gamma   90.00
#
_symmetry.space_group_name_H-M   'P 1'
#
loop_
_entity.id
_entity.type
_entity.pdbx_description
1 polymer ?
#
loop_
_entity_poly.entity_id
_entity_poly.type
_entity_poly.pdbx_seq_one_letter_code
_entity_poly.pdbx_strand_id
1 'polypeptide(L)' 'LYNPRDVVPESIMPSYPWLFSNKLTGENTAAKMEALRVVGVPFTDTAIANAEADVKGKTEITALVAYLQQLGTVMSNRR' A
#
# COMPACT_ATOMS: atom_id res chain seq x y z
N LEU A 1 -4.11 -14.01 2.29
CA LEU A 1 -4.90 -12.98 1.58
C LEU A 1 -5.71 -13.57 0.44
N TYR A 2 -5.10 -14.40 -0.43
CA TYR A 2 -5.86 -15.13 -1.46
C TYR A 2 -6.96 -16.01 -0.85
N ASN A 3 -6.58 -16.87 0.09
CA ASN A 3 -7.49 -17.55 1.01
C ASN A 3 -6.79 -17.73 2.37
N PRO A 4 -7.22 -17.02 3.44
CA PRO A 4 -6.60 -17.14 4.76
C PRO A 4 -6.69 -18.54 5.38
N ARG A 5 -7.74 -19.30 5.03
CA ARG A 5 -8.01 -20.64 5.58
C ARG A 5 -7.01 -21.70 5.11
N ASP A 6 -6.30 -21.44 4.00
CA ASP A 6 -5.25 -22.34 3.50
C ASP A 6 -3.98 -22.31 4.37
N VAL A 7 -3.75 -21.21 5.09
CA VAL A 7 -2.58 -21.05 5.99
C VAL A 7 -2.99 -21.23 7.46
N VAL A 8 -4.18 -20.74 7.82
CA VAL A 8 -4.73 -20.85 9.17
C VAL A 8 -6.17 -21.36 9.06
N PRO A 9 -6.42 -22.68 9.22
CA PRO A 9 -7.72 -23.29 8.97
C PRO A 9 -8.90 -22.65 9.71
N GLU A 10 -8.67 -22.24 10.96
CA GLU A 10 -9.67 -21.60 11.83
C GLU A 10 -9.85 -20.09 11.57
N SER A 11 -9.21 -19.53 10.55
CA SER A 11 -9.27 -18.09 10.27
C SER A 11 -10.68 -17.66 9.87
N ILE A 12 -11.24 -16.70 10.61
CA ILE A 12 -12.48 -16.01 10.24
C ILE A 12 -12.24 -14.87 9.24
N MET A 13 -10.99 -14.58 8.90
CA MET A 13 -10.64 -13.50 7.98
C MET A 13 -11.29 -13.75 6.60
N PRO A 14 -11.93 -12.75 5.98
CA PRO A 14 -12.42 -12.87 4.62
C PRO A 14 -11.28 -13.12 3.62
N SER A 15 -11.61 -13.80 2.53
CA SER A 15 -10.69 -13.95 1.39
C SER A 15 -10.75 -12.71 0.51
N TYR A 16 -9.59 -12.23 0.05
CA TYR A 16 -9.45 -11.04 -0.80
C TYR A 16 -8.73 -11.37 -2.14
N PRO A 17 -9.23 -12.33 -2.95
CA PRO A 17 -8.54 -12.79 -4.15
C PRO A 17 -8.48 -11.74 -5.28
N TRP A 18 -9.43 -10.80 -5.33
CA TRP A 18 -9.45 -9.74 -6.35
C TRP A 18 -8.22 -8.82 -6.30
N LEU A 19 -7.56 -8.72 -5.14
CA LEU A 19 -6.34 -7.93 -4.99
C LEU A 19 -5.21 -8.41 -5.93
N PHE A 20 -5.25 -9.67 -6.37
CA PHE A 20 -4.25 -10.26 -7.26
C PHE A 20 -4.50 -9.94 -8.73
N SER A 21 -5.72 -9.56 -9.11
CA SER A 21 -6.09 -9.20 -10.49
C SER A 21 -6.19 -7.70 -10.72
N ASN A 22 -6.64 -6.95 -9.71
CA ASN A 22 -6.82 -5.52 -9.82
C ASN A 22 -5.47 -4.80 -9.92
N LYS A 23 -5.37 -3.87 -10.87
CA LYS A 23 -4.17 -3.06 -11.12
C LYS A 23 -4.41 -1.62 -10.73
N LEU A 24 -3.42 -1.02 -10.07
CA LEU A 24 -3.44 0.38 -9.72
C LEU A 24 -3.17 1.24 -10.95
N THR A 25 -4.00 2.26 -11.15
CA THR A 25 -3.78 3.28 -12.19
C THR A 25 -2.77 4.33 -11.73
N GLY A 26 -2.77 4.65 -10.43
CA GLY A 26 -1.92 5.69 -9.84
C GLY A 26 -2.45 7.12 -9.98
N GLU A 27 -3.57 7.30 -10.67
CA GLU A 27 -4.16 8.61 -11.02
C GLU A 27 -4.33 9.55 -9.82
N ASN A 28 -4.76 9.00 -8.68
CA ASN A 28 -5.03 9.77 -7.47
C ASN A 28 -3.86 9.79 -6.47
N THR A 29 -2.71 9.18 -6.79
CA THR A 29 -1.62 9.04 -5.81
C THR A 29 -0.97 10.39 -5.50
N ALA A 30 -0.70 11.20 -6.53
CA ALA A 30 -0.13 12.54 -6.36
C ALA A 30 -1.05 13.44 -5.52
N ALA A 31 -2.35 13.50 -5.86
CA ALA A 31 -3.35 14.28 -5.12
C ALA A 31 -3.47 13.85 -3.64
N LYS A 32 -3.38 12.54 -3.35
CA LYS A 32 -3.37 12.05 -1.97
C LYS A 32 -2.11 12.48 -1.22
N MET A 33 -0.94 12.44 -1.86
CA MET A 33 0.32 12.89 -1.25
C MET A 33 0.32 14.39 -0.98
N GLU A 34 -0.25 15.19 -1.89
CA GLU A 34 -0.46 16.63 -1.67
C GLU A 34 -1.40 16.89 -0.49
N ALA A 35 -2.54 16.20 -0.43
CA ALA A 35 -3.47 16.32 0.69
C ALA A 35 -2.82 15.90 2.03
N LEU A 36 -2.01 14.85 2.02
CA LEU A 36 -1.24 14.43 3.21
C LEU A 36 -0.17 15.46 3.60
N ARG A 37 0.42 16.15 2.62
CA ARG A 37 1.34 17.25 2.87
C ARG A 37 0.66 18.43 3.56
N VAL A 38 -0.57 18.74 3.19
CA VAL A 38 -1.38 19.79 3.86
C VAL A 38 -1.59 19.48 5.34
N VAL A 39 -1.75 18.20 5.71
CA VAL A 39 -1.91 17.78 7.12
C VAL A 39 -0.59 17.47 7.83
N GLY A 40 0.56 17.83 7.22
CA GLY A 40 1.86 17.81 7.87
C GLY A 40 2.76 16.59 7.56
N VAL A 41 2.37 15.72 6.62
CA VAL A 41 3.25 14.64 6.16
C VAL A 41 4.33 15.22 5.22
N PRO A 42 5.63 15.07 5.50
CA PRO A 42 6.68 15.79 4.79
C PRO A 42 7.04 15.15 3.43
N PHE A 43 6.09 15.12 2.49
CA PHE A 43 6.36 14.69 1.12
C PHE A 43 7.10 15.76 0.32
N THR A 44 8.14 15.34 -0.41
CA THR A 44 8.90 16.20 -1.33
C THR A 44 8.17 16.36 -2.67
N ASP A 45 8.44 17.45 -3.39
CA ASP A 45 7.87 17.67 -4.73
C ASP A 45 8.30 16.56 -5.70
N THR A 46 9.52 16.04 -5.56
CA THR A 46 10.01 14.90 -6.34
C THR A 46 9.24 13.62 -6.09
N ALA A 47 8.82 13.37 -4.84
CA ALA A 47 8.00 12.21 -4.50
C ALA A 47 6.60 12.34 -5.11
N ILE A 48 6.00 13.54 -5.05
CA ILE A 48 4.68 13.81 -5.64
C ILE A 48 4.74 13.69 -7.16
N ALA A 49 5.78 14.21 -7.81
CA ALA A 49 5.95 14.13 -9.26
C ALA A 49 6.08 12.69 -9.79
N ASN A 50 6.73 11.79 -9.02
CA ASN A 50 6.91 10.39 -9.40
C ASN A 50 5.78 9.47 -8.92
N ALA A 51 4.83 9.98 -8.14
CA ALA A 51 3.84 9.20 -7.40
C ALA A 51 3.01 8.25 -8.28
N GLU A 52 2.58 8.70 -9.47
CA GLU A 52 1.82 7.84 -10.40
C GLU A 52 2.70 6.72 -10.93
N ALA A 53 3.87 7.06 -11.47
CA ALA A 53 4.79 6.11 -12.10
C ALA A 53 5.23 5.02 -11.12
N ASP A 54 5.41 5.37 -9.84
CA ASP A 54 5.82 4.44 -8.79
C ASP A 54 4.80 3.35 -8.49
N VAL A 55 3.51 3.55 -8.80
CA VAL A 55 2.44 2.59 -8.46
C VAL A 55 1.71 2.04 -9.68
N LYS A 56 1.78 2.72 -10.83
CA LYS A 56 1.03 2.37 -12.03
C LYS A 56 1.34 0.95 -12.50
N GLY A 57 0.28 0.19 -12.77
CA GLY A 57 0.37 -1.18 -13.25
C GLY A 57 0.70 -2.22 -12.17
N LYS A 58 1.07 -1.82 -10.95
CA LYS A 58 1.21 -2.74 -9.82
C LYS A 58 -0.15 -3.30 -9.42
N THR A 59 -0.18 -4.56 -8.99
CA THR A 59 -1.40 -5.16 -8.45
C THR A 59 -1.72 -4.63 -7.06
N GLU A 60 -2.99 -4.57 -6.68
CA GLU A 60 -3.41 -4.11 -5.34
C GLU A 60 -2.76 -4.93 -4.22
N ILE A 61 -2.57 -6.24 -4.43
CA ILE A 61 -1.89 -7.11 -3.46
C ILE A 61 -0.45 -6.67 -3.23
N THR A 62 0.27 -6.23 -4.26
CA THR A 62 1.65 -5.72 -4.11
C THR A 62 1.68 -4.48 -3.22
N ALA A 63 0.74 -3.56 -3.40
CA ALA A 63 0.67 -2.35 -2.58
C ALA A 63 0.27 -2.67 -1.13
N LEU A 64 -0.68 -3.59 -0.93
CA LEU A 64 -1.08 -4.02 0.42
C LEU A 64 0.06 -4.73 1.15
N VAL A 65 0.80 -5.61 0.48
CA VAL A 65 1.98 -6.27 1.06
C VAL A 65 3.04 -5.23 1.43
N ALA A 66 3.33 -4.27 0.55
CA ALA A 66 4.29 -3.20 0.84
C ALA A 66 3.88 -2.39 2.09
N TYR A 67 2.60 -2.07 2.23
CA TYR A 67 2.07 -1.40 3.43
C TYR A 67 2.27 -2.25 4.69
N LEU A 68 1.87 -3.53 4.66
CA LEU A 68 1.95 -4.43 5.81
C LEU A 68 3.40 -4.67 6.26
N GLN A 69 4.35 -4.77 5.32
CA GLN A 69 5.77 -4.94 5.63
C GLN A 69 6.40 -3.71 6.30
N GLN A 70 5.81 -2.52 6.14
CA GLN A 70 6.29 -1.30 6.77
C GLN A 70 5.74 -1.09 8.19
N LEU A 71 4.67 -1.77 8.58
CA LEU A 71 4.06 -1.58 9.90
C LEU A 71 5.00 -2.01 11.02
N GLY A 72 5.29 -1.09 11.95
CA GLY A 72 6.12 -1.34 13.12
C GLY A 72 7.64 -1.25 12.92
N THR A 73 8.14 -1.21 11.67
CA THR A 73 9.59 -1.16 11.38
C THR A 73 10.22 0.16 11.80
N VAL A 74 9.50 1.27 11.68
CA VAL A 74 9.96 2.63 12.05
C VAL A 74 10.32 2.73 13.54
N MET A 75 9.61 1.98 14.41
CA MET A 75 9.89 1.95 15.85
C MET A 75 11.02 0.97 16.19
N SER A 76 11.11 -0.14 15.47
CA SER A 76 12.14 -1.16 15.68
C SER A 76 13.54 -0.64 15.36
N ASN A 77 13.68 0.19 14.33
CA ASN A 77 14.97 0.73 13.86
C ASN A 77 15.45 1.96 14.64
N ARG A 78 14.70 2.41 15.66
CA ARG A 78 15.03 3.55 16.54
C ARG A 78 15.64 3.14 17.89
N ARG A 79 15.88 1.85 18.12
CA ARG A 79 16.53 1.33 19.33
C ARG A 79 18.03 1.21 19.17
#